data_AF-A0A3D1VJH7-F1
#
_entry.id   AF-A0A3D1VJH7-F1
#
_cell.length_a   1.000
_cell.length_b   1.000
_cell.length_c   1.000
_cell.angle_alpha   90.00
_cell.angle_beta   90.00
_cell.angle_gamma   90.00
#
_symmetry.space_group_name_H-M   'P 1'
#
loop_
_entity.id
_entity.type
_entity.pdbx_description
1 polymer ?
#
loop_
_entity_poly.entity_id
_entity_poly.type
_entity_poly.pdbx_seq_one_letter_code
_entity_poly.pdbx_strand_id
1 'polypeptide(L)'
;MESIVQILARELGKQTNHIENVIGLIDEGNTIPFIARYRKELHGTMDDNTLRALADRLTYLRNLQTRRDEVKSSIDSQGKLTEELATAIDNAVTLAEVEDLYRPYKQKRRTRATIAKEKGLEPLALLLFSQEKTLPDIRESAQDYIDP
;
A
#
# COMPACT_ATOMS: atom_id res chain seq x y z
N MET A 1 -14.34 15.00 3.03
CA MET A 1 -12.88 14.78 2.93
C MET A 1 -12.32 15.81 1.97
N GLU A 2 -11.23 16.48 2.32
CA GLU A 2 -10.55 17.37 1.39
C GLU A 2 -9.88 16.57 0.28
N SER A 3 -9.94 17.05 -0.96
CA SER A 3 -9.21 16.45 -2.07
C SER A 3 -7.71 16.75 -2.00
N ILE A 4 -6.89 15.94 -2.68
CA ILE A 4 -5.44 16.18 -2.78
C ILE A 4 -5.14 17.60 -3.29
N VAL A 5 -5.92 18.09 -4.26
CA VAL A 5 -5.82 19.46 -4.79
C VAL A 5 -6.05 20.50 -3.69
N GLN A 6 -7.10 20.33 -2.88
CA GLN A 6 -7.43 21.26 -1.79
C GLN A 6 -6.33 21.28 -0.72
N ILE A 7 -5.79 20.12 -0.37
CA ILE A 7 -4.69 19.99 0.59
C ILE A 7 -3.44 20.74 0.08
N LEU A 8 -3.02 20.46 -1.17
CA LEU A 8 -1.85 21.09 -1.78
C LEU A 8 -2.02 22.60 -1.94
N ALA A 9 -3.21 23.05 -2.37
CA ALA A 9 -3.54 24.48 -2.50
C ALA A 9 -3.38 25.21 -1.17
N ARG A 10 -3.91 24.63 -0.08
CA ARG A 10 -3.78 25.18 1.27
C ARG A 10 -2.33 25.17 1.76
N GLU A 11 -1.63 24.04 1.64
CA GLU A 11 -0.26 23.89 2.15
C GLU A 11 0.75 24.79 1.44
N LEU A 12 0.58 25.00 0.12
CA LEU A 12 1.49 25.81 -0.70
C LEU A 12 1.03 27.27 -0.84
N GLY A 13 -0.16 27.61 -0.34
CA GLY A 13 -0.75 28.94 -0.49
C GLY A 13 -0.99 29.31 -1.96
N LYS A 14 -1.49 28.37 -2.77
CA LYS A 14 -1.73 28.54 -4.21
C LYS A 14 -3.18 28.27 -4.56
N GLN A 15 -3.65 28.84 -5.67
CA GLN A 15 -5.00 28.60 -6.16
C GLN A 15 -5.14 27.16 -6.68
N THR A 16 -6.32 26.56 -6.48
CA THR A 16 -6.59 25.15 -6.83
C THR A 16 -6.43 24.88 -8.32
N ASN A 17 -6.85 25.82 -9.18
CA ASN A 17 -6.67 25.73 -10.64
C ASN A 17 -5.19 25.56 -11.04
N HIS A 18 -4.27 26.29 -10.41
CA HIS A 18 -2.83 26.15 -10.69
C HIS A 18 -2.27 24.83 -10.19
N ILE A 19 -2.76 24.34 -9.04
CA ILE A 19 -2.39 23.01 -8.54
C ILE A 19 -2.87 21.92 -9.51
N GLU A 20 -4.13 21.98 -9.95
CA GLU A 20 -4.72 21.04 -10.92
C GLU A 20 -3.92 21.00 -12.23
N ASN A 21 -3.57 22.17 -12.77
CA ASN A 21 -2.77 22.27 -13.98
C ASN A 21 -1.38 21.63 -13.81
N VAL A 22 -0.69 21.89 -12.69
CA VAL A 22 0.63 21.31 -12.44
C VAL A 22 0.53 19.79 -12.27
N ILE A 23 -0.48 19.29 -11.55
CA ILE A 23 -0.74 17.86 -11.41
C ILE A 23 -0.94 17.22 -12.79
N GLY A 24 -1.79 17.80 -13.64
CA GLY A 24 -2.03 17.30 -14.99
C GLY A 24 -0.75 17.23 -15.82
N LEU A 25 0.08 18.27 -15.78
CA LEU A 25 1.38 18.27 -16.47
C LEU A 25 2.33 17.18 -15.96
N ILE A 26 2.38 16.96 -14.64
CA ILE A 26 3.18 15.88 -14.03
C ILE A 26 2.67 14.51 -14.49
N ASP A 27 1.35 14.32 -14.54
CA ASP A 27 0.71 13.07 -14.95
C ASP A 27 0.92 12.76 -16.45
N GLU A 28 1.02 13.80 -17.27
CA GLU A 28 1.45 13.72 -18.68
C GLU A 28 2.94 13.38 -18.84
N GLY A 29 3.70 13.28 -17.74
CA GLY A 29 5.12 12.94 -17.74
C GLY A 29 6.07 14.14 -17.93
N ASN A 30 5.58 15.37 -17.81
CA ASN A 30 6.45 16.55 -17.90
C ASN A 30 7.35 16.66 -16.67
N THR A 31 8.63 16.98 -16.89
CA THR A 31 9.58 17.18 -15.79
C THR A 31 9.40 18.56 -15.13
N ILE A 32 9.76 18.67 -13.84
CA ILE A 32 9.68 19.96 -13.12
C ILE A 32 10.46 21.08 -13.81
N PRO A 33 11.71 20.88 -14.28
CA PRO A 33 12.43 21.92 -15.02
C PRO A 33 11.71 22.34 -16.32
N PHE A 34 11.02 21.42 -16.99
CA PHE A 34 10.24 21.73 -18.19
C PHE A 34 9.02 22.58 -17.84
N ILE A 35 8.26 22.18 -16.81
CA ILE A 35 7.07 22.91 -16.35
C ILE A 35 7.46 24.34 -15.96
N ALA A 36 8.50 24.50 -15.12
CA ALA A 36 8.95 25.80 -14.64
C ALA A 36 9.39 26.75 -15.76
N ARG A 37 10.01 26.21 -16.81
CA ARG A 37 10.52 27.01 -17.95
C ARG A 37 9.46 27.32 -18.99
N TYR A 38 8.61 26.35 -19.33
CA TYR A 38 7.77 26.37 -20.53
C TYR A 38 6.26 26.33 -20.28
N ARG A 39 5.82 26.30 -19.01
CA ARG A 39 4.39 26.25 -18.62
C ARG A 39 4.02 27.32 -17.59
N LYS A 40 4.73 28.45 -17.59
CA LYS A 40 4.59 29.56 -16.62
C LYS A 40 3.16 30.04 -16.38
N GLU A 41 2.40 30.18 -17.46
CA GLU A 41 1.03 30.66 -17.43
C GLU A 41 0.06 29.69 -16.72
N LEU A 42 0.39 28.39 -16.69
CA LEU A 42 -0.50 27.37 -16.14
C LEU A 42 -0.37 27.24 -14.62
N HIS A 43 0.80 27.55 -14.06
CA HIS A 43 1.13 27.33 -12.66
C HIS A 43 1.22 28.61 -11.81
N GLY A 44 0.76 29.76 -12.32
CA GLY A 44 0.66 30.99 -11.53
C GLY A 44 1.99 31.49 -10.99
N THR A 45 3.06 31.41 -11.79
CA THR A 45 4.43 31.84 -11.43
C THR A 45 5.08 31.12 -10.24
N MET A 46 4.64 29.92 -9.88
CA MET A 46 5.41 29.03 -9.00
C MET A 46 6.87 28.91 -9.46
N ASP A 47 7.80 28.98 -8.51
CA ASP A 47 9.22 28.74 -8.76
C ASP A 47 9.56 27.25 -8.73
N ASP A 48 10.79 26.93 -9.13
CA ASP A 48 11.34 25.57 -9.14
C ASP A 48 11.18 24.85 -7.78
N ASN A 49 11.37 25.57 -6.67
CA ASN A 49 11.30 24.99 -5.33
C ASN A 49 9.85 24.63 -4.96
N THR A 50 8.90 25.52 -5.27
CA THR A 50 7.47 25.28 -5.05
C THR A 50 6.98 24.11 -5.89
N LEU A 51 7.40 24.03 -7.17
CA LEU A 51 7.02 22.92 -8.05
C LEU A 51 7.58 21.58 -7.58
N ARG A 52 8.82 21.53 -7.07
CA ARG A 52 9.38 20.31 -6.45
C ARG A 52 8.62 19.92 -5.19
N ALA A 53 8.37 20.88 -4.30
CA ALA A 53 7.59 20.64 -3.07
C ALA A 53 6.19 20.10 -3.38
N LEU A 54 5.53 20.65 -4.41
CA LEU A 54 4.24 20.16 -4.91
C LEU A 54 4.35 18.71 -5.38
N ALA A 55 5.34 18.37 -6.21
CA ALA A 55 5.50 17.03 -6.76
C ALA A 55 5.79 15.97 -5.67
N ASP A 56 6.67 16.29 -4.72
CA ASP A 56 6.98 15.41 -3.59
C ASP A 56 5.75 15.20 -2.71
N ARG A 57 5.02 16.29 -2.42
CA ARG A 57 3.82 16.23 -1.59
C ARG A 57 2.66 15.52 -2.29
N LEU A 58 2.48 15.74 -3.59
CA LEU A 58 1.51 15.02 -4.42
C LEU A 58 1.78 13.51 -4.37
N THR A 59 3.04 13.11 -4.52
CA THR A 59 3.47 11.71 -4.46
C THR A 59 3.13 11.10 -3.10
N TYR A 60 3.46 11.80 -2.01
CA TYR A 60 3.10 11.36 -0.66
C TYR A 60 1.59 11.17 -0.49
N LEU A 61 0.78 12.16 -0.90
CA LEU A 61 -0.67 12.13 -0.72
C LEU A 61 -1.33 11.02 -1.55
N ARG A 62 -0.83 10.78 -2.76
CA ARG A 62 -1.26 9.64 -3.59
C ARG A 62 -0.91 8.30 -2.93
N ASN A 63 0.31 8.15 -2.42
CA ASN A 63 0.71 6.94 -1.71
C ASN A 63 -0.13 6.70 -0.45
N LEU A 64 -0.45 7.77 0.29
CA LEU A 64 -1.34 7.69 1.44
C LEU A 64 -2.75 7.24 1.04
N GLN A 65 -3.32 7.82 -0.02
CA GLN A 65 -4.63 7.43 -0.53
C GLN A 65 -4.66 5.96 -0.97
N THR A 66 -3.69 5.55 -1.80
CA THR A 66 -3.53 4.14 -2.22
C THR A 66 -3.45 3.22 -1.00
N ARG A 67 -2.67 3.60 0.02
CA ARG A 67 -2.52 2.77 1.21
C ARG A 67 -3.81 2.65 2.03
N ARG A 68 -4.58 3.74 2.17
CA ARG A 68 -5.91 3.71 2.81
C ARG A 68 -6.83 2.73 2.09
N ASP A 69 -6.85 2.77 0.76
CA ASP A 69 -7.71 1.91 -0.05
C ASP A 69 -7.30 0.43 0.02
N GLU A 70 -6.00 0.14 -0.02
CA GLU A 70 -5.47 -1.22 0.21
C GLU A 70 -5.86 -1.76 1.60
N VAL A 71 -5.72 -0.94 2.64
CA VAL A 71 -6.06 -1.32 4.01
C VAL A 71 -7.56 -1.57 4.14
N LYS A 72 -8.42 -0.69 3.63
CA LYS A 72 -9.87 -0.90 3.63
C LYS A 72 -10.23 -2.21 2.92
N SER A 73 -9.70 -2.45 1.72
CA SER A 73 -9.93 -3.69 0.97
C SER A 73 -9.46 -4.93 1.74
N SER A 74 -8.29 -4.85 2.40
CA SER A 74 -7.76 -5.95 3.20
C SER A 74 -8.60 -6.25 4.46
N ILE A 75 -9.21 -5.24 5.08
CA ILE A 75 -10.09 -5.41 6.24
C ILE A 75 -11.48 -5.89 5.79
N ASP A 76 -11.98 -5.36 4.68
CA ASP A 76 -13.27 -5.73 4.10
C ASP A 76 -13.29 -7.19 3.63
N SER A 77 -12.21 -7.67 3.01
CA SER A 77 -12.06 -9.09 2.66
C SER A 77 -12.09 -10.06 3.86
N GLN A 78 -11.92 -9.54 5.09
CA GLN A 78 -12.07 -10.30 6.33
C GLN A 78 -13.49 -10.17 6.94
N GLY A 79 -14.38 -9.38 6.32
CA GLY A 79 -15.71 -9.06 6.84
C GLY A 79 -15.69 -8.17 8.09
N LYS A 80 -14.62 -7.40 8.29
CA LYS A 80 -14.38 -6.64 9.54
C LYS A 80 -14.44 -5.12 9.36
N LEU A 81 -14.73 -4.62 8.15
CA LEU A 81 -14.73 -3.18 7.88
C LEU A 81 -16.06 -2.58 8.35
N THR A 82 -16.04 -1.87 9.48
CA THR A 82 -17.18 -1.08 9.95
C THR A 82 -17.18 0.32 9.32
N GLU A 83 -18.34 0.98 9.29
CA GLU A 83 -18.45 2.37 8.80
C GLU A 83 -17.56 3.33 9.60
N GLU A 84 -17.50 3.15 10.92
CA GLU A 84 -16.63 3.92 11.83
C GLU A 84 -15.15 3.73 11.48
N LEU A 85 -14.72 2.50 11.23
CA LEU A 85 -13.34 2.18 10.86
C LEU A 85 -12.99 2.70 9.47
N ALA A 86 -13.89 2.54 8.49
CA ALA A 86 -13.72 3.10 7.15
C ALA A 86 -13.52 4.62 7.22
N THR A 87 -14.36 5.31 8.01
CA THR A 87 -14.27 6.75 8.24
C THR A 87 -12.96 7.13 8.94
N ALA A 88 -12.52 6.35 9.94
CA ALA A 88 -11.24 6.58 10.61
C ALA A 88 -10.04 6.45 9.66
N ILE A 89 -10.04 5.42 8.79
CA ILE A 89 -8.98 5.21 7.78
C ILE A 89 -8.98 6.34 6.75
N ASP A 90 -10.16 6.76 6.29
CA ASP A 90 -10.35 7.85 5.34
C ASP A 90 -9.85 9.21 5.86
N ASN A 91 -9.96 9.43 7.17
CA ASN A 91 -9.50 10.64 7.84
C ASN A 91 -8.04 10.58 8.33
N ALA A 92 -7.36 9.43 8.28
CA ALA A 92 -5.98 9.28 8.75
C ALA A 92 -5.01 10.11 7.89
N VAL A 93 -4.40 11.15 8.45
CA VAL A 93 -3.58 12.15 7.73
C VAL A 93 -2.13 11.70 7.52
N THR A 94 -1.70 10.62 8.17
CA THR A 94 -0.36 10.04 7.97
C THR A 94 -0.39 8.54 7.66
N LEU A 95 0.66 8.05 7.00
CA LEU A 95 0.86 6.60 6.79
C LEU A 95 0.96 5.83 8.13
N ALA A 96 1.50 6.45 9.17
CA ALA A 96 1.63 5.82 10.48
C ALA A 96 0.25 5.56 11.12
N GLU A 97 -0.65 6.54 11.07
CA GLU A 97 -2.03 6.40 11.54
C GLU A 97 -2.77 5.29 10.78
N VAL A 98 -2.60 5.22 9.46
CA VAL A 98 -3.17 4.14 8.64
C VAL A 98 -2.64 2.76 9.08
N GLU A 99 -1.33 2.64 9.33
CA GLU A 99 -0.74 1.38 9.80
C GLU A 99 -1.19 1.00 11.22
N ASP A 100 -1.39 1.99 12.09
CA ASP A 100 -1.87 1.76 13.46
C ASP A 100 -3.32 1.25 13.46
N LEU A 101 -4.18 1.84 12.62
CA LEU A 101 -5.55 1.35 12.40
C LEU A 101 -5.57 -0.05 11.77
N TYR A 102 -4.64 -0.34 10.86
CA TYR A 102 -4.55 -1.63 10.19
C TYR A 102 -3.97 -2.74 11.09
N ARG A 103 -3.14 -2.38 12.09
CA ARG A 103 -2.36 -3.32 12.91
C ARG A 103 -3.16 -4.52 13.45
N PRO A 104 -4.40 -4.37 13.99
CA PRO A 104 -5.18 -5.50 14.50
C PRO A 104 -5.66 -6.48 13.42
N TYR A 105 -5.72 -6.03 12.16
CA TYR A 105 -6.26 -6.77 11.01
C TYR A 105 -5.17 -7.32 10.09
N LYS A 106 -3.92 -6.91 10.32
CA LYS A 106 -2.78 -7.33 9.51
C LYS A 106 -2.61 -8.83 9.61
N GLN A 107 -2.91 -9.53 8.51
CA GLN A 107 -2.73 -10.97 8.44
C GLN A 107 -1.27 -11.32 8.68
N LYS A 108 -1.02 -12.32 9.53
CA LYS A 108 0.31 -12.91 9.63
C LYS A 108 0.67 -13.46 8.26
N ARG A 109 1.89 -13.20 7.79
CA ARG A 109 2.38 -13.73 6.50
C ARG A 109 2.09 -15.23 6.44
N ARG A 110 1.29 -15.65 5.45
CA ARG A 110 1.20 -17.07 5.10
C ARG A 110 2.56 -17.49 4.57
N THR A 111 3.33 -18.16 5.43
CA THR A 111 4.64 -18.68 5.06
C THR A 111 4.45 -19.96 4.24
N ARG A 112 5.48 -20.36 3.49
CA ARG A 112 5.50 -21.69 2.85
C ARG A 112 5.19 -22.81 3.85
N ALA A 113 5.64 -22.67 5.10
CA ALA A 113 5.32 -23.60 6.18
C ALA A 113 3.83 -23.58 6.57
N THR A 114 3.19 -22.40 6.63
CA THR A 114 1.74 -22.31 6.91
C THR A 114 0.93 -22.99 5.81
N ILE A 115 1.29 -22.73 4.55
CA ILE A 115 0.65 -23.36 3.38
C ILE A 115 0.88 -24.88 3.39
N ALA A 116 2.09 -25.33 3.74
CA ALA A 116 2.41 -26.76 3.85
C ALA A 116 1.57 -27.46 4.94
N LYS A 117 1.39 -26.84 6.11
CA LYS A 117 0.53 -27.38 7.17
C LYS A 117 -0.93 -27.46 6.75
N GLU A 118 -1.46 -26.42 6.09
CA GLU A 118 -2.83 -26.40 5.56
C GLU A 118 -3.06 -27.47 4.49
N LYS A 119 -2.01 -27.83 3.72
CA LYS A 119 -2.01 -28.97 2.78
C LYS A 119 -1.81 -30.33 3.45
N GLY A 120 -1.82 -30.40 4.79
CA GLY A 120 -1.66 -31.65 5.52
C GLY A 120 -0.24 -32.20 5.57
N LEU A 121 0.80 -31.43 5.23
CA LEU A 121 2.20 -31.90 5.21
C LEU A 121 2.86 -32.01 6.60
N GLU A 122 2.14 -31.63 7.67
CA GLU A 122 2.68 -31.62 9.04
C GLU A 122 3.09 -33.00 9.57
N PRO A 123 2.33 -34.09 9.36
CA PRO A 123 2.72 -35.43 9.84
C PRO A 123 4.01 -35.93 9.16
N LEU A 124 4.19 -35.69 7.85
CA LEU A 124 5.42 -36.03 7.14
C LEU A 124 6.62 -35.26 7.74
N ALA A 125 6.45 -33.97 8.03
CA ALA A 125 7.51 -33.18 8.65
C ALA A 125 7.90 -33.72 10.03
N LEU A 126 6.93 -34.12 10.86
CA LEU A 126 7.18 -34.72 12.18
C LEU A 126 7.86 -36.09 12.09
N LEU A 127 7.45 -36.92 11.12
CA LEU A 127 8.06 -38.22 10.84
C LEU A 127 9.55 -38.04 10.50
N LEU A 128 9.87 -37.15 9.56
CA LEU A 128 11.25 -36.85 9.18
C LEU A 128 12.06 -36.23 10.33
N PHE A 129 11.43 -35.40 11.16
CA PHE A 129 12.08 -34.78 12.31
C PHE A 129 12.46 -35.79 13.40
N SER A 130 11.68 -36.87 13.56
CA SER A 130 11.91 -37.90 14.58
C SER A 130 13.25 -38.62 14.44
N GLN A 131 13.77 -38.73 13.21
CA GLN A 131 15.02 -39.43 12.88
C GLN A 131 15.07 -40.87 13.46
N GLU A 132 13.92 -41.53 13.60
CA GLU A 132 13.86 -42.90 14.12
C GLU A 132 14.63 -43.87 13.22
N LYS A 133 15.28 -44.89 13.81
CA LYS A 133 16.04 -45.89 13.05
C LYS A 133 15.17 -46.72 12.09
N THR A 134 13.87 -46.75 12.34
CA THR A 134 12.84 -47.44 11.56
C THR A 134 12.17 -46.54 10.53
N LEU A 135 12.70 -45.33 10.30
CA LEU A 135 12.16 -44.41 9.30
C LEU A 135 12.14 -45.08 7.92
N PRO A 136 10.97 -45.17 7.25
CA PRO A 136 10.88 -45.63 5.87
C PRO A 136 11.63 -44.68 4.92
N ASP A 137 11.82 -45.08 3.67
CA ASP A 137 12.43 -44.20 2.69
C ASP A 137 11.64 -42.87 2.57
N ILE A 138 12.38 -41.76 2.53
CA ILE A 138 11.80 -40.42 2.55
C ILE A 138 10.90 -40.19 1.32
N ARG A 139 11.31 -40.71 0.16
CA ARG A 139 10.54 -40.53 -1.08
C ARG A 139 9.28 -41.38 -1.06
N GLU A 140 9.35 -42.59 -0.52
CA GLU A 140 8.18 -43.46 -0.34
C GLU A 140 7.15 -42.80 0.58
N SER A 141 7.59 -42.33 1.75
CA SER A 141 6.72 -41.65 2.73
C SER A 141 6.09 -40.35 2.19
N ALA A 142 6.74 -39.69 1.23
CA ALA A 142 6.26 -38.45 0.63
C ALA A 142 5.22 -38.65 -0.49
N GLN A 143 5.08 -39.86 -1.04
CA GLN A 143 4.13 -40.13 -2.14
C GLN A 143 2.68 -39.85 -1.73
N ASP A 144 2.33 -40.16 -0.48
CA ASP A 144 0.98 -39.96 0.08
C ASP A 144 0.58 -38.47 0.22
N TYR A 145 1.51 -37.55 -0.04
CA TYR A 145 1.34 -36.11 0.16
C TYR A 145 1.47 -35.30 -1.15
N ILE A 146 1.52 -35.96 -2.31
CA ILE A 146 1.53 -35.29 -3.62
C ILE A 146 0.09 -34.98 -4.04
N ASP A 147 -0.21 -33.69 -4.26
CA ASP A 147 -1.54 -33.16 -4.62
C ASP A 147 -2.75 -33.76 -3.85
N PRO A 148 -2.75 -33.70 -2.50
CA PRO A 148 -3.85 -34.16 -1.67
C PRO A 148 -5.06 -33.20 -1.63
#